data_AF-A0AAQ0E7T2-F1
#
_entry.id   AF-A0AAQ0E7T2-F1
#
_cell.length_a   1.000
_cell.length_b   1.000
_cell.length_c   1.000
_cell.angle_alpha   90.00
_cell.angle_beta   90.00
_cell.angle_gamma   90.00
#
_symmetry.space_group_name_H-M   'P 1'
#
loop_
_entity.id
_entity.type
_entity.pdbx_description
1 polymer ?
#
loop_
_entity_poly.entity_id
_entity_poly.type
_entity_poly.pdbx_seq_one_letter_code
_entity_poly.pdbx_strand_id
1 'polypeptide(L)' 'MSDAIKIASQAPKVIEGLLAEMFAARAEDNRIALGALYSGDEYIQVQLVVTSKPADLLDDDLVMGDEA' A
#
# COMPACT_ATOMS: atom_id res chain seq x y z
N MET A 1 17.23 -12.50 -4.82
CA MET A 1 16.59 -11.28 -4.31
C MET A 1 15.11 -11.59 -4.13
N SER A 2 14.57 -11.45 -2.91
CA SER A 2 13.17 -11.78 -2.61
C SER A 2 12.20 -10.95 -3.46
N ASP A 3 11.10 -11.54 -3.92
CA ASP A 3 10.09 -10.84 -4.71
C ASP A 3 9.45 -9.69 -3.92
N ALA A 4 9.39 -9.78 -2.59
CA ALA A 4 8.97 -8.69 -1.72
C ALA A 4 9.86 -7.45 -1.88
N ILE A 5 11.19 -7.65 -1.97
CA ILE A 5 12.14 -6.56 -2.16
C ILE A 5 11.97 -5.93 -3.54
N LYS A 6 11.72 -6.74 -4.58
CA LYS A 6 11.47 -6.22 -5.93
C LYS A 6 10.22 -5.37 -5.97
N ILE A 7 9.12 -5.83 -5.37
CA ILE A 7 7.85 -5.09 -5.30
C ILE A 7 8.02 -3.78 -4.52
N ALA A 8 8.65 -3.82 -3.34
CA ALA A 8 8.92 -2.63 -2.55
C ALA A 8 9.78 -1.61 -3.30
N SER A 9 10.75 -2.07 -4.11
CA SER A 9 11.60 -1.18 -4.92
C SER A 9 10.85 -0.41 -6.01
N GLN A 10 9.61 -0.78 -6.33
CA GLN A 10 8.77 -0.04 -7.28
C GLN A 10 8.08 1.16 -6.63
N ALA A 11 7.84 1.13 -5.32
CA ALA A 11 7.08 2.16 -4.61
C ALA A 11 7.63 3.59 -4.83
N PRO A 12 8.96 3.85 -4.71
CA PRO A 12 9.49 5.21 -4.92
C PRO A 12 9.18 5.80 -6.29
N LYS A 13 9.02 4.96 -7.33
CA LYS A 13 8.79 5.41 -8.70
C LYS A 13 7.36 5.88 -8.94
N VAL A 14 6.42 5.46 -8.09
CA VAL A 14 4.97 5.70 -8.30
C VAL A 14 4.38 6.67 -7.28
N ILE A 15 5.04 6.93 -6.15
CA ILE A 15 4.55 7.83 -5.09
C ILE A 15 4.24 9.24 -5.63
N GLU A 16 5.15 9.85 -6.38
CA GLU A 16 4.94 11.21 -6.90
C GLU A 16 3.76 11.28 -7.86
N GLY A 17 3.59 10.26 -8.71
CA GLY A 17 2.44 10.15 -9.62
C GLY A 17 1.13 9.98 -8.85
N LEU A 18 1.13 9.11 -7.84
CA LEU A 18 -0.04 8.87 -6.99
C LEU A 18 -0.51 10.15 -6.29
N LEU A 19 0.45 10.91 -5.74
CA LEU A 19 0.21 12.22 -5.11
C LEU A 19 -0.32 13.24 -6.12
N ALA A 20 0.29 13.33 -7.30
CA ALA A 20 -0.13 14.25 -8.35
C ALA A 20 -1.58 13.97 -8.80
N GLU A 21 -1.94 12.69 -8.99
CA GLU A 21 -3.30 12.26 -9.30
C GLU A 21 -4.28 12.60 -8.18
N MET A 22 -3.91 12.31 -6.92
CA MET A 22 -4.74 12.61 -5.75
C MET A 22 -5.05 14.11 -5.65
N PHE A 23 -4.03 14.96 -5.83
CA PHE A 23 -4.22 16.42 -5.81
C PHE A 23 -5.00 16.93 -7.02
N ALA A 24 -4.77 16.38 -8.21
CA ALA A 24 -5.49 16.76 -9.43
C ALA A 24 -6.99 16.43 -9.34
N ALA A 25 -7.32 15.25 -8.78
CA ALA A 25 -8.69 14.80 -8.58
C ALA A 25 -9.36 15.43 -7.34
N ARG A 26 -8.62 16.14 -6.48
CA ARG A 26 -9.06 16.56 -5.14
C ARG A 26 -9.60 15.37 -4.33
N ALA A 27 -8.99 14.20 -4.51
CA ALA A 27 -9.32 12.99 -3.79
C ALA A 27 -8.62 13.00 -2.43
N GLU A 28 -9.23 12.34 -1.45
CA GLU A 28 -8.65 12.22 -0.11
C GLU A 28 -7.69 11.04 -0.01
N ASP A 29 -7.90 10.01 -0.84
CA ASP A 29 -7.08 8.81 -0.96
C ASP A 29 -6.77 8.48 -2.43
N ASN A 30 -5.67 7.77 -2.65
CA ASN A 30 -5.36 7.12 -3.92
C ASN A 30 -4.58 5.82 -3.65
N ARG A 31 -4.76 4.81 -4.50
CA ARG A 31 -4.17 3.48 -4.33
C ARG A 31 -3.75 2.87 -5.65
N ILE A 32 -2.62 2.16 -5.64
CA ILE A 32 -2.12 1.43 -6.81
C ILE A 32 -1.58 0.05 -6.42
N ALA A 33 -1.76 -0.92 -7.31
CA ALA A 33 -1.12 -2.22 -7.20
C ALA A 33 0.39 -2.11 -7.48
N LEU A 34 1.23 -2.58 -6.56
CA LEU A 34 2.69 -2.66 -6.75
C LEU A 34 3.12 -4.00 -7.34
N GLY A 35 2.37 -5.06 -7.07
CA GLY A 35 2.66 -6.41 -7.54
C GLY A 35 2.04 -7.46 -6.63
N ALA A 36 2.37 -8.73 -6.87
CA ALA A 36 1.88 -9.82 -6.05
C ALA A 36 2.99 -10.75 -5.62
N LEU A 37 2.80 -11.34 -4.44
CA LEU A 37 3.66 -12.34 -3.84
C LEU A 37 2.95 -13.69 -3.87
N TYR A 38 3.73 -14.74 -4.04
CA TYR A 38 3.26 -16.11 -3.86
C TYR A 38 3.83 -16.65 -2.56
N SER A 39 2.96 -17.17 -1.70
CA SER A 39 3.34 -17.86 -0.45
C SER A 39 2.69 -19.24 -0.45
N GLY A 40 3.45 -20.26 -0.86
CA GLY A 40 2.86 -21.57 -1.17
C GLY A 40 1.89 -21.46 -2.34
N ASP A 41 0.63 -21.84 -2.12
CA ASP A 41 -0.47 -21.71 -3.11
C ASP A 41 -1.23 -20.39 -2.99
N GLU A 42 -0.86 -19.52 -2.04
CA GLU A 42 -1.54 -18.27 -1.79
C GLU A 42 -0.99 -17.14 -2.66
N TYR A 43 -1.90 -16.42 -3.32
CA TYR A 43 -1.62 -15.22 -4.09
C TYR A 43 -1.94 -13.97 -3.26
N ILE A 44 -0.91 -13.22 -2.91
CA ILE A 44 -1.02 -12.03 -2.05
C ILE A 44 -0.79 -10.79 -2.89
N GLN A 45 -1.82 -9.98 -3.07
CA GLN A 45 -1.71 -8.70 -3.78
C GLN A 45 -1.13 -7.62 -2.84
N VAL A 46 -0.07 -6.96 -3.28
CA VAL A 46 0.55 -5.83 -2.58
C VAL A 46 0.13 -4.52 -3.26
N GLN A 47 -0.32 -3.56 -2.46
CA GLN A 47 -0.75 -2.24 -2.91
C GLN A 47 -0.03 -1.14 -2.13
N LEU A 48 0.08 0.03 -2.74
CA LEU A 48 0.48 1.28 -2.11
C LEU A 48 -0.74 2.18 -2.00
N VAL A 49 -0.99 2.69 -0.80
CA VAL A 49 -2.06 3.66 -0.53
C VAL A 49 -1.43 4.96 -0.04
N VAL A 50 -1.91 6.08 -0.55
CA VAL A 50 -1.60 7.42 -0.02
C VAL A 50 -2.91 8.09 0.33
N THR A 51 -2.97 8.73 1.49
CA THR A 51 -4.17 9.40 1.99
C THR A 51 -3.79 10.69 2.71
N SER A 52 -4.68 11.67 2.63
CA SER A 52 -4.68 12.89 3.44
C SER A 52 -5.38 12.69 4.79
N LYS A 53 -6.07 11.56 4.97
CA LYS A 53 -6.76 11.14 6.18
C LYS A 53 -6.03 9.97 6.82
N PRO A 54 -4.97 10.22 7.61
CA PRO A 54 -4.19 9.15 8.21
C PRO A 54 -5.01 8.25 9.15
N ALA A 55 -6.10 8.77 9.75
CA ALA A 55 -7.00 7.96 10.58
C ALA A 55 -7.64 6.79 9.80
N ASP A 56 -7.99 6.99 8.54
CA ASP A 56 -8.63 5.97 7.69
C ASP A 56 -7.68 4.79 7.36
N LEU A 57 -6.36 4.98 7.52
CA LEU A 57 -5.37 3.90 7.42
C LEU A 57 -5.13 3.19 8.76
N LEU A 58 -5.33 3.88 9.88
CA LEU A 58 -5.01 3.38 11.22
C LEU A 58 -6.15 2.55 11.82
N ASP A 59 -7.39 2.79 11.39
CA ASP A 59 -8.57 2.07 11.90
C ASP A 59 -8.60 0.59 11.50
N ASP A 60 -7.84 0.16 10.48
CA ASP A 60 -7.72 -1.25 10.09
C ASP A 60 -6.76 -2.06 11.00
N ASP A 61 -5.96 -1.41 11.86
CA ASP A 61 -4.83 -2.03 12.58
C ASP A 61 -4.81 -1.82 14.13
N LEU A 62 -5.98 -1.70 14.78
CA LEU A 62 -6.06 -1.96 16.24
C LEU A 62 -6.25 -3.45 16.59
N VAL A 63 -5.95 -4.37 15.66
CA VAL A 63 -5.71 -5.78 15.98
C VAL A 63 -4.20 -6.04 16.10
N MET A 64 -3.49 -5.21 16.87
CA MET A 64 -2.27 -5.70 17.51
C MET A 64 -2.72 -6.72 18.55
N GLY A 65 -2.38 -7.99 18.30
CA GLY A 65 -2.75 -9.12 19.14
C GLY A 65 -2.45 -8.84 20.60
N ASP A 66 -3.50 -8.93 21.42
CA ASP A 66 -3.35 -9.12 22.85
C ASP A 66 -2.91 -10.58 23.05
N GLU A 67 -1.60 -10.82 22.93
CA GLU A 67 -0.97 -11.99 23.52
C GLU A 67 -0.56 -11.64 24.96
N ALA A 68 -1.43 -11.97 25.94
CA ALA A 68 -1.09 -12.47 27.27
C ALA A 68 -2.33 -12.91 28.07
#